data_AF-A0A257Z1B9-F1
#
_entry.id   AF-A0A257Z1B9-F1
#
_cell.length_a   1.000
_cell.length_b   1.000
_cell.length_c   1.000
_cell.angle_alpha   90.00
_cell.angle_beta   90.00
_cell.angle_gamma   90.00
#
_symmetry.space_group_name_H-M   'P 1'
#
loop_
_entity.id
_entity.type
_entity.pdbx_description
1 polymer ?
#
loop_
_entity_poly.entity_id
_entity_poly.type
_entity_poly.pdbx_seq_one_letter_code
_entity_poly.pdbx_strand_id
1 'polypeptide(L)'
;MVTSALVPPVPGVRAKIILSGLAALASLAAQPALADCSVTGTTTLTTCTPAEVKVTMSAGTGSLTVDSVETVSVVYDSVQTPGEYNQTVNLTGTTFINNPTYSGLVMQFGTTPTIPPQPVAVTVNATVNIGPNVVANTGGGGGFGTIWVLNDYAGTIAIDNAGTLTATAPTSSTATLSGVTNLGAVTIVNSGSVTSDGGRGIYADGNCGPVGPDGCLGAETPVTVSVTNTATGTVSATTAAIRVIDYSGLASITNAGTVSSTLFQGLIAWSANGDATITNSGGVTSNTDNAVYASTEVGTATVTNSGTVTATGDSSLDAARALIRAPAGYSGLLGSASTSGNIVITNEATGVVSASRDTGILAETPLGNVTIVNAGTVSGLVGIGANSGLATQHTSATVAAIDGNITVTNSGTVTATSVGVSLDGTTNSLTNSGSISTTGNSSGDAAVVTGNGNTTIINTGTISAASSSDTAIAMGSGTNRLVISDTSTITGLVTNVSSNNTLELNGSASGSLNIGNVRAGRQ
;
A
#
# COMPACT_ATOMS: atom_id res chain seq x y z
N MET A 1 -17.73 37.30 -73.32
CA MET A 1 -17.96 35.94 -73.83
C MET A 1 -19.31 35.48 -73.27
N VAL A 2 -20.40 35.28 -74.02
CA VAL A 2 -20.59 35.21 -75.50
C VAL A 2 -19.79 34.03 -76.08
N THR A 3 -20.34 32.91 -76.59
CA THR A 3 -21.74 32.41 -76.80
C THR A 3 -21.68 30.85 -76.82
N SER A 4 -22.63 29.96 -77.17
CA SER A 4 -24.03 29.85 -77.66
C SER A 4 -24.41 28.34 -77.69
N ALA A 5 -25.62 27.81 -77.92
CA ALA A 5 -27.04 28.17 -77.75
C ALA A 5 -27.89 26.97 -78.33
N LEU A 6 -29.23 27.10 -78.43
CA LEU A 6 -30.16 26.32 -79.32
C LEU A 6 -30.47 24.84 -78.93
N VAL A 7 -31.65 24.25 -79.19
CA VAL A 7 -33.07 24.71 -79.30
C VAL A 7 -34.02 23.45 -79.28
N PRO A 8 -35.34 23.53 -78.97
CA PRO A 8 -36.20 22.37 -78.67
C PRO A 8 -36.99 21.81 -79.89
N PRO A 9 -37.89 20.81 -79.68
CA PRO A 9 -39.34 21.15 -79.71
C PRO A 9 -40.24 20.35 -78.73
N VAL A 10 -41.55 20.64 -78.78
CA VAL A 10 -42.66 20.14 -77.92
C VAL A 10 -43.97 20.24 -78.75
N PRO A 11 -45.11 19.56 -78.44
CA PRO A 11 -45.41 18.66 -77.32
C PRO A 11 -46.10 17.32 -77.72
N GLY A 12 -46.63 16.56 -76.75
CA GLY A 12 -47.51 15.39 -76.96
C GLY A 12 -48.55 15.24 -75.83
N VAL A 13 -49.81 14.92 -76.15
CA VAL A 13 -50.96 15.06 -75.23
C VAL A 13 -51.68 13.73 -74.98
N ARG A 14 -51.90 13.36 -73.70
CA ARG A 14 -53.19 12.91 -73.10
C ARG A 14 -53.00 12.40 -71.66
N ALA A 15 -54.05 12.54 -70.85
CA ALA A 15 -54.07 12.10 -69.46
C ALA A 15 -55.03 10.93 -69.24
N LYS A 16 -54.72 10.03 -68.27
CA LYS A 16 -55.66 9.66 -67.20
C LYS A 16 -55.01 8.82 -66.09
N ILE A 17 -55.43 9.15 -64.88
CA ILE A 17 -55.39 8.45 -63.59
C ILE A 17 -55.35 6.91 -63.67
N ILE A 18 -54.51 6.28 -62.83
CA ILE A 18 -54.90 5.15 -61.96
C ILE A 18 -54.01 5.14 -60.70
N LEU A 19 -54.56 4.67 -59.59
CA LEU A 19 -53.95 4.64 -58.25
C LEU A 19 -53.41 3.23 -57.94
N SER A 20 -52.13 3.13 -57.56
CA SER A 20 -51.56 1.92 -56.95
C SER A 20 -50.31 2.29 -56.14
N GLY A 21 -50.27 1.92 -54.86
CA GLY A 21 -49.18 2.31 -53.96
C GLY A 21 -47.89 1.52 -54.17
N LEU A 22 -46.75 2.18 -53.90
CA LEU A 22 -45.45 1.53 -53.79
C LEU A 22 -45.04 1.52 -52.31
N ALA A 23 -44.86 0.33 -51.74
CA ALA A 23 -44.43 0.21 -50.35
C ALA A 23 -42.92 0.55 -50.25
N ALA A 24 -42.62 1.71 -49.67
CA ALA A 24 -41.25 2.05 -49.30
C ALA A 24 -40.86 1.19 -48.08
N LEU A 25 -40.04 0.15 -48.29
CA LEU A 25 -39.33 -0.49 -47.20
C LEU A 25 -38.30 0.50 -46.66
N ALA A 26 -38.70 1.28 -45.67
CA ALA A 26 -37.76 1.98 -44.81
C ALA A 26 -36.95 0.92 -44.07
N SER A 27 -35.70 0.71 -44.49
CA SER A 27 -34.74 -0.07 -43.74
C SER A 27 -34.49 0.64 -42.41
N LEU A 28 -35.10 0.15 -41.32
CA LEU A 28 -34.65 0.50 -39.98
C LEU A 28 -33.22 -0.05 -39.84
N ALA A 29 -32.24 0.80 -40.11
CA ALA A 29 -30.91 0.60 -39.59
C ALA A 29 -31.05 0.62 -38.07
N ALA A 30 -30.94 -0.55 -37.44
CA ALA A 30 -30.91 -0.64 -36.00
C ALA A 30 -29.69 0.17 -35.53
N GLN A 31 -29.95 1.32 -34.91
CA GLN A 31 -28.92 1.99 -34.14
C GLN A 31 -28.46 1.00 -33.06
N PRO A 32 -27.14 0.87 -32.79
CA PRO A 32 -26.71 0.15 -31.60
C PRO A 32 -27.40 0.80 -30.41
N ALA A 33 -27.99 -0.01 -29.54
CA ALA A 33 -28.72 0.51 -28.39
C ALA A 33 -27.74 1.34 -27.54
N LEU A 34 -28.06 2.63 -27.37
CA LEU A 34 -27.32 3.48 -26.45
C LEU A 34 -27.62 3.01 -25.03
N ALA A 35 -26.71 2.17 -24.52
CA ALA A 35 -25.99 2.44 -23.29
C ALA A 35 -26.61 3.58 -22.45
N ASP A 36 -27.32 3.21 -21.39
CA ASP A 36 -28.30 4.09 -20.74
C ASP A 36 -27.79 4.62 -19.40
N CYS A 37 -28.04 5.90 -19.13
CA CYS A 37 -27.77 6.51 -17.82
C CYS A 37 -29.07 6.57 -17.02
N SER A 38 -29.17 5.77 -15.95
CA SER A 38 -30.35 5.75 -15.08
C SER A 38 -30.04 6.30 -13.69
N VAL A 39 -30.99 7.01 -13.09
CA VAL A 39 -30.89 7.54 -11.72
C VAL A 39 -32.06 7.09 -10.86
N THR A 40 -31.85 6.99 -9.55
CA THR A 40 -32.90 6.68 -8.58
C THR A 40 -32.82 7.55 -7.33
N GLY A 41 -33.92 7.60 -6.56
CA GLY A 41 -33.97 8.27 -5.27
C GLY A 41 -33.76 9.78 -5.37
N THR A 42 -32.79 10.31 -4.63
CA THR A 42 -32.49 11.74 -4.54
C THR A 42 -31.52 12.27 -5.59
N THR A 43 -30.99 11.42 -6.46
CA THR A 43 -30.08 11.78 -7.57
C THR A 43 -30.88 12.18 -8.82
N THR A 44 -30.49 13.26 -9.49
CA THR A 44 -31.15 13.79 -10.70
C THR A 44 -30.16 13.89 -11.86
N LEU A 45 -30.48 13.23 -12.98
CA LEU A 45 -29.66 13.26 -14.19
C LEU A 45 -29.76 14.63 -14.87
N THR A 46 -28.60 15.23 -15.13
CA THR A 46 -28.46 16.54 -15.76
C THR A 46 -27.97 16.40 -17.22
N THR A 47 -26.99 15.53 -17.45
CA THR A 47 -26.55 15.11 -18.80
C THR A 47 -26.19 13.63 -18.82
N CYS A 48 -26.35 13.00 -19.99
CA CYS A 48 -25.78 11.70 -20.32
C CYS A 48 -25.32 11.77 -21.78
N THR A 49 -24.03 12.05 -21.99
CA THR A 49 -23.48 12.32 -23.33
C THR A 49 -22.02 11.87 -23.43
N PRO A 50 -21.48 11.71 -24.65
CA PRO A 50 -20.05 11.48 -24.84
C PRO A 50 -19.13 12.60 -24.33
N ALA A 51 -19.66 13.80 -24.10
CA ALA A 51 -18.89 14.93 -23.56
C ALA A 51 -18.88 14.96 -22.02
N GLU A 52 -19.96 14.51 -21.38
CA GLU A 52 -20.12 14.44 -19.92
C GLU A 52 -21.36 13.59 -19.57
N VAL A 53 -21.27 12.79 -18.51
CA VAL A 53 -22.41 12.29 -17.73
C VAL A 53 -22.44 13.04 -16.41
N LYS A 54 -23.52 13.78 -16.12
CA LYS A 54 -23.59 14.68 -14.97
C LYS A 54 -24.87 14.49 -14.16
N VAL A 55 -24.74 14.51 -12.84
CA VAL A 55 -25.86 14.48 -11.89
C VAL A 55 -25.78 15.57 -10.84
N THR A 56 -26.96 15.98 -10.38
CA THR A 56 -27.16 16.72 -9.12
C THR A 56 -27.81 15.79 -8.09
N MET A 57 -27.81 16.18 -6.82
CA MET A 57 -28.42 15.36 -5.76
C MET A 57 -29.11 16.22 -4.68
N SER A 58 -30.02 15.59 -3.94
CA SER A 58 -30.65 16.14 -2.73
C SER A 58 -30.44 15.21 -1.53
N ALA A 59 -30.63 15.73 -0.31
CA ALA A 59 -30.35 15.00 0.92
C ALA A 59 -31.26 13.75 1.04
N GLY A 60 -30.68 12.64 1.49
CA GLY A 60 -31.27 11.29 1.45
C GLY A 60 -30.54 10.36 0.47
N THR A 61 -31.19 9.27 0.08
CA THR A 61 -30.58 8.17 -0.69
C THR A 61 -30.88 8.27 -2.18
N GLY A 62 -29.85 8.11 -3.03
CA GLY A 62 -29.99 8.06 -4.48
C GLY A 62 -28.86 7.29 -5.17
N SER A 63 -29.01 7.09 -6.48
CA SER A 63 -28.00 6.42 -7.31
C SER A 63 -27.89 6.97 -8.73
N LEU A 64 -26.73 6.78 -9.34
CA LEU A 64 -26.48 6.82 -10.78
C LEU A 64 -26.00 5.44 -11.25
N THR A 65 -26.50 4.95 -12.38
CA THR A 65 -25.94 3.82 -13.12
C THR A 65 -25.60 4.25 -14.54
N VAL A 66 -24.39 3.91 -14.99
CA VAL A 66 -23.84 4.23 -16.33
C VAL A 66 -23.43 2.90 -16.98
N ASP A 67 -24.32 2.34 -17.79
CA ASP A 67 -24.10 1.05 -18.46
C ASP A 67 -23.63 1.23 -19.91
N SER A 68 -22.44 0.74 -20.22
CA SER A 68 -21.87 0.64 -21.57
C SER A 68 -21.64 1.98 -22.30
N VAL A 69 -21.59 3.11 -21.58
CA VAL A 69 -21.48 4.46 -22.15
C VAL A 69 -20.02 4.83 -22.43
N GLU A 70 -19.73 5.36 -23.62
CA GLU A 70 -18.49 6.09 -23.90
C GLU A 70 -18.66 7.57 -23.54
N THR A 71 -17.80 8.11 -22.67
CA THR A 71 -17.83 9.53 -22.24
C THR A 71 -16.45 10.06 -21.83
N VAL A 72 -16.28 11.38 -21.81
CA VAL A 72 -15.08 12.00 -21.22
C VAL A 72 -15.09 11.87 -19.69
N SER A 73 -16.22 12.10 -19.02
CA SER A 73 -16.29 12.16 -17.55
C SER A 73 -17.65 11.78 -16.97
N VAL A 74 -17.63 11.38 -15.70
CA VAL A 74 -18.81 11.20 -14.85
C VAL A 74 -18.67 12.16 -13.66
N VAL A 75 -19.64 13.05 -13.44
CA VAL A 75 -19.52 14.16 -12.47
C VAL A 75 -20.76 14.26 -11.58
N TYR A 76 -20.54 14.24 -10.26
CA TYR A 76 -21.52 14.68 -9.27
C TYR A 76 -21.27 16.16 -8.94
N ASP A 77 -22.29 17.02 -9.09
CA ASP A 77 -22.21 18.41 -8.63
C ASP A 77 -22.05 18.49 -7.11
N SER A 78 -21.19 19.42 -6.67
CA SER A 78 -20.86 19.57 -5.26
C SER A 78 -22.02 20.18 -4.47
N VAL A 79 -22.50 19.46 -3.45
CA VAL A 79 -23.62 19.90 -2.60
C VAL A 79 -23.21 20.96 -1.59
N GLN A 80 -24.01 22.02 -1.53
CA GLN A 80 -23.76 23.23 -0.72
C GLN A 80 -24.80 23.42 0.40
N THR A 81 -25.77 22.49 0.53
CA THR A 81 -26.83 22.52 1.54
C THR A 81 -26.49 21.50 2.63
N PRO A 82 -26.39 21.88 3.92
CA PRO A 82 -26.14 20.93 5.00
C PRO A 82 -27.16 19.79 5.05
N GLY A 83 -26.69 18.57 5.28
CA GLY A 83 -27.52 17.36 5.27
C GLY A 83 -26.72 16.07 5.08
N GLU A 84 -27.43 14.94 5.10
CA GLU A 84 -26.87 13.62 4.83
C GLU A 84 -27.24 13.15 3.41
N TYR A 85 -26.28 12.60 2.68
CA TYR A 85 -26.40 12.19 1.29
C TYR A 85 -25.85 10.77 1.14
N ASN A 86 -26.70 9.79 0.83
CA ASN A 86 -26.28 8.41 0.60
C ASN A 86 -26.33 8.15 -0.91
N GLN A 87 -25.17 8.12 -1.58
CA GLN A 87 -25.10 8.14 -3.05
C GLN A 87 -24.32 6.93 -3.60
N THR A 88 -24.94 6.17 -4.50
CA THR A 88 -24.30 5.03 -5.18
C THR A 88 -24.04 5.34 -6.66
N VAL A 89 -22.83 5.07 -7.14
CA VAL A 89 -22.43 5.13 -8.56
C VAL A 89 -22.14 3.72 -9.04
N ASN A 90 -22.81 3.27 -10.10
CA ASN A 90 -22.52 2.00 -10.76
C ASN A 90 -22.00 2.27 -12.17
N LEU A 91 -20.72 2.02 -12.42
CA LEU A 91 -20.17 1.96 -13.77
C LEU A 91 -20.22 0.49 -14.23
N THR A 92 -20.95 0.20 -15.30
CA THR A 92 -21.27 -1.19 -15.69
C THR A 92 -21.15 -1.40 -17.20
N GLY A 93 -21.27 -2.67 -17.63
CA GLY A 93 -21.12 -3.06 -19.03
C GLY A 93 -19.77 -2.62 -19.60
N THR A 94 -19.75 -2.16 -20.86
CA THR A 94 -18.53 -1.70 -21.54
C THR A 94 -18.30 -0.18 -21.40
N THR A 95 -18.64 0.42 -20.25
CA THR A 95 -18.48 1.86 -20.03
C THR A 95 -17.01 2.25 -20.20
N PHE A 96 -16.77 3.28 -21.01
CA PHE A 96 -15.44 3.80 -21.35
C PHE A 96 -15.35 5.27 -20.96
N ILE A 97 -14.45 5.59 -20.03
CA ILE A 97 -14.19 6.96 -19.57
C ILE A 97 -12.80 7.37 -20.03
N ASN A 98 -12.65 8.54 -20.66
CA ASN A 98 -11.35 9.03 -21.11
C ASN A 98 -11.22 10.55 -20.97
N ASN A 99 -10.57 11.00 -19.90
CA ASN A 99 -10.31 12.42 -19.65
C ASN A 99 -8.81 12.74 -19.67
N PRO A 100 -8.23 13.12 -20.83
CA PRO A 100 -6.81 13.48 -20.91
C PRO A 100 -6.45 14.76 -20.13
N THR A 101 -7.45 15.51 -19.65
CA THR A 101 -7.34 16.87 -19.14
C THR A 101 -7.82 17.09 -17.70
N TYR A 102 -8.47 16.11 -17.08
CA TYR A 102 -8.95 16.16 -15.69
C TYR A 102 -9.28 14.73 -15.19
N SER A 103 -9.93 14.60 -14.02
CA SER A 103 -10.36 13.29 -13.51
C SER A 103 -11.51 12.66 -14.31
N GLY A 104 -11.61 11.32 -14.29
CA GLY A 104 -12.63 10.55 -15.00
C GLY A 104 -13.97 10.50 -14.26
N LEU A 105 -13.98 9.95 -13.05
CA LEU A 105 -15.08 10.10 -12.08
C LEU A 105 -14.72 11.18 -11.05
N VAL A 106 -15.63 12.14 -10.84
CA VAL A 106 -15.50 13.25 -9.89
C VAL A 106 -16.66 13.25 -8.91
N MET A 107 -16.33 13.15 -7.62
CA MET A 107 -17.26 13.29 -6.50
C MET A 107 -16.58 14.11 -5.38
N GLN A 108 -16.75 15.43 -5.36
CA GLN A 108 -16.17 16.30 -4.32
C GLN A 108 -17.25 17.07 -3.55
N PHE A 109 -17.25 16.94 -2.23
CA PHE A 109 -18.24 17.54 -1.32
C PHE A 109 -17.58 18.10 -0.06
N GLY A 110 -18.24 19.03 0.64
CA GLY A 110 -17.79 19.53 1.95
C GLY A 110 -17.14 20.91 1.95
N THR A 111 -16.95 21.56 0.80
CA THR A 111 -16.37 22.91 0.69
C THR A 111 -17.20 23.86 -0.18
N THR A 112 -17.16 25.16 0.14
CA THR A 112 -17.71 26.22 -0.71
C THR A 112 -16.76 26.58 -1.86
N PRO A 113 -17.29 27.00 -3.03
CA PRO A 113 -16.49 27.50 -4.16
C PRO A 113 -15.93 28.92 -3.95
N THR A 114 -15.81 29.39 -2.71
CA THR A 114 -15.24 30.69 -2.36
C THR A 114 -13.72 30.61 -2.25
N ILE A 115 -13.04 31.76 -2.24
CA ILE A 115 -11.60 31.84 -1.96
C ILE A 115 -11.40 32.72 -0.71
N PRO A 116 -10.92 32.18 0.42
CA PRO A 116 -10.66 30.76 0.67
C PRO A 116 -11.95 29.90 0.70
N PRO A 117 -11.88 28.59 0.42
CA PRO A 117 -12.99 27.67 0.63
C PRO A 117 -13.38 27.63 2.11
N GLN A 118 -14.67 27.44 2.40
CA GLN A 118 -15.21 27.28 3.75
C GLN A 118 -15.82 25.89 3.89
N PRO A 119 -15.66 25.20 5.04
CA PRO A 119 -16.32 23.92 5.27
C PRO A 119 -17.84 24.05 5.25
N VAL A 120 -18.50 23.11 4.58
CA VAL A 120 -19.95 22.94 4.56
C VAL A 120 -20.28 21.64 5.28
N ALA A 121 -21.21 21.67 6.24
CA ALA A 121 -21.61 20.51 7.02
C ALA A 121 -22.48 19.52 6.22
N VAL A 122 -21.89 18.88 5.20
CA VAL A 122 -22.49 17.80 4.40
C VAL A 122 -21.82 16.47 4.72
N THR A 123 -22.63 15.49 5.11
CA THR A 123 -22.19 14.11 5.32
C THR A 123 -22.54 13.32 4.07
N VAL A 124 -21.55 12.87 3.30
CA VAL A 124 -21.79 12.14 2.05
C VAL A 124 -21.25 10.72 2.15
N ASN A 125 -22.16 9.75 2.29
CA ASN A 125 -21.84 8.34 2.23
C ASN A 125 -21.83 7.91 0.76
N ALA A 126 -20.64 7.85 0.17
CA ALA A 126 -20.43 7.52 -1.24
C ALA A 126 -20.13 6.03 -1.41
N THR A 127 -20.78 5.39 -2.38
CA THR A 127 -20.46 4.03 -2.84
C THR A 127 -20.20 4.06 -4.34
N VAL A 128 -19.08 3.51 -4.81
CA VAL A 128 -18.71 3.48 -6.23
C VAL A 128 -18.37 2.05 -6.64
N ASN A 129 -19.15 1.48 -7.55
CA ASN A 129 -18.97 0.12 -8.07
C ASN A 129 -18.52 0.21 -9.54
N ILE A 130 -17.41 -0.43 -9.89
CA ILE A 130 -16.80 -0.38 -11.23
C ILE A 130 -16.68 -1.80 -11.78
N GLY A 131 -17.54 -2.15 -12.74
CA GLY A 131 -17.65 -3.49 -13.31
C GLY A 131 -16.41 -3.94 -14.12
N PRO A 132 -16.22 -5.26 -14.32
CA PRO A 132 -14.98 -5.82 -14.87
C PRO A 132 -14.69 -5.44 -16.33
N ASN A 133 -15.71 -5.04 -17.09
CA ASN A 133 -15.58 -4.62 -18.49
C ASN A 133 -15.47 -3.09 -18.64
N VAL A 134 -15.47 -2.34 -17.52
CA VAL A 134 -15.31 -0.87 -17.52
C VAL A 134 -13.83 -0.51 -17.65
N VAL A 135 -13.54 0.49 -18.47
CA VAL A 135 -12.20 1.05 -18.63
C VAL A 135 -12.25 2.55 -18.42
N ALA A 136 -11.40 3.08 -17.55
CA ALA A 136 -11.28 4.52 -17.32
C ALA A 136 -9.82 4.96 -17.45
N ASN A 137 -9.59 6.05 -18.18
CA ASN A 137 -8.27 6.58 -18.48
C ASN A 137 -8.20 8.08 -18.19
N THR A 138 -7.08 8.55 -17.63
CA THR A 138 -6.79 9.97 -17.44
C THR A 138 -5.36 10.35 -17.81
N GLY A 139 -5.20 11.56 -18.34
CA GLY A 139 -3.93 12.05 -18.87
C GLY A 139 -3.26 13.10 -17.97
N GLY A 140 -1.98 13.39 -18.28
CA GLY A 140 -1.15 14.35 -17.54
C GLY A 140 -1.56 15.82 -17.65
N GLY A 141 -2.72 16.14 -18.24
CA GLY A 141 -3.22 17.51 -18.39
C GLY A 141 -3.62 18.21 -17.08
N GLY A 142 -3.73 17.46 -15.97
CA GLY A 142 -3.96 17.99 -14.63
C GLY A 142 -5.30 17.54 -14.04
N GLY A 143 -5.25 16.63 -13.07
CA GLY A 143 -6.43 16.14 -12.34
C GLY A 143 -6.03 15.46 -11.03
N PHE A 144 -7.03 14.96 -10.31
CA PHE A 144 -6.86 14.38 -8.96
C PHE A 144 -6.85 12.84 -8.95
N GLY A 145 -7.23 12.21 -10.05
CA GLY A 145 -7.10 10.76 -10.29
C GLY A 145 -7.91 10.29 -11.49
N THR A 146 -7.89 9.01 -11.82
CA THR A 146 -8.88 8.43 -12.75
C THR A 146 -10.25 8.38 -12.08
N ILE A 147 -10.27 7.92 -10.84
CA ILE A 147 -11.43 7.89 -9.95
C ILE A 147 -11.09 8.70 -8.71
N TRP A 148 -11.85 9.77 -8.43
CA TRP A 148 -11.62 10.67 -7.30
C TRP A 148 -12.89 10.95 -6.52
N VAL A 149 -12.91 10.50 -5.25
CA VAL A 149 -13.98 10.74 -4.28
C VAL A 149 -13.40 11.46 -3.06
N LEU A 150 -13.93 12.64 -2.73
CA LEU A 150 -13.44 13.52 -1.67
C LEU A 150 -14.59 14.10 -0.84
N ASN A 151 -14.53 13.86 0.47
CA ASN A 151 -15.41 14.44 1.49
C ASN A 151 -14.60 15.39 2.39
N ASP A 152 -14.55 16.68 2.03
CA ASP A 152 -13.89 17.75 2.80
C ASP A 152 -14.55 18.00 4.18
N TYR A 153 -15.69 17.38 4.46
CA TYR A 153 -16.35 17.39 5.78
C TYR A 153 -16.50 15.98 6.37
N ALA A 154 -17.52 15.22 5.99
CA ALA A 154 -17.83 13.94 6.63
C ALA A 154 -18.47 12.91 5.68
N GLY A 155 -18.53 11.65 6.12
CA GLY A 155 -19.23 10.55 5.47
C GLY A 155 -18.31 9.45 4.93
N THR A 156 -18.81 8.22 4.86
CA THR A 156 -18.01 7.05 4.48
C THR A 156 -17.82 6.94 2.96
N ILE A 157 -16.65 6.51 2.51
CA ILE A 157 -16.38 6.24 1.09
C ILE A 157 -16.12 4.73 0.90
N ALA A 158 -16.96 4.08 0.09
CA ALA A 158 -16.76 2.71 -0.36
C ALA A 158 -16.51 2.68 -1.88
N ILE A 159 -15.46 1.99 -2.33
CA ILE A 159 -15.18 1.80 -3.76
C ILE A 159 -14.84 0.34 -4.04
N ASP A 160 -15.55 -0.32 -4.97
CA ASP A 160 -15.21 -1.64 -5.48
C ASP A 160 -14.82 -1.54 -6.96
N ASN A 161 -13.55 -1.84 -7.27
CA ASN A 161 -13.01 -1.83 -8.63
C ASN A 161 -12.72 -3.23 -9.15
N ALA A 162 -13.55 -3.72 -10.07
CA ALA A 162 -13.23 -4.84 -10.94
C ALA A 162 -12.68 -4.39 -12.32
N GLY A 163 -12.84 -3.11 -12.68
CA GLY A 163 -12.45 -2.56 -13.99
C GLY A 163 -10.97 -2.24 -14.16
N THR A 164 -10.63 -1.65 -15.31
CA THR A 164 -9.26 -1.21 -15.64
C THR A 164 -9.14 0.32 -15.55
N LEU A 165 -8.30 0.80 -14.64
CA LEU A 165 -8.07 2.22 -14.38
C LEU A 165 -6.61 2.59 -14.73
N THR A 166 -6.41 3.63 -15.54
CA THR A 166 -5.08 4.12 -15.93
C THR A 166 -4.95 5.63 -15.77
N ALA A 167 -3.91 6.11 -15.10
CA ALA A 167 -3.57 7.53 -15.03
C ALA A 167 -2.14 7.80 -15.50
N THR A 168 -1.96 8.84 -16.32
CA THR A 168 -0.71 9.62 -16.34
C THR A 168 -0.88 10.77 -15.34
N ALA A 169 -0.25 10.64 -14.18
CA ALA A 169 -0.37 11.58 -13.09
C ALA A 169 0.42 12.88 -13.34
N PRO A 170 -0.15 14.06 -13.04
CA PRO A 170 0.58 15.33 -13.13
C PRO A 170 1.58 15.53 -11.97
N THR A 171 1.48 14.73 -10.89
CA THR A 171 2.33 14.84 -9.70
C THR A 171 2.60 13.46 -9.09
N SER A 172 3.66 13.37 -8.29
CA SER A 172 4.03 12.16 -7.53
C SER A 172 3.04 11.77 -6.41
N SER A 173 2.09 12.65 -6.07
CA SER A 173 1.07 12.45 -5.05
C SER A 173 -0.33 12.13 -5.60
N THR A 174 -0.65 12.49 -6.85
CA THR A 174 -1.90 12.10 -7.51
C THR A 174 -2.00 10.56 -7.57
N ALA A 175 -3.19 10.02 -7.34
CA ALA A 175 -3.45 8.57 -7.38
C ALA A 175 -4.42 8.20 -8.51
N THR A 176 -4.25 7.04 -9.14
CA THR A 176 -5.20 6.54 -10.16
C THR A 176 -6.58 6.31 -9.57
N LEU A 177 -6.65 5.73 -8.37
CA LEU A 177 -7.87 5.50 -7.60
C LEU A 177 -7.73 6.14 -6.21
N SER A 178 -8.61 7.08 -5.88
CA SER A 178 -8.51 7.91 -4.68
C SER A 178 -9.85 8.06 -3.95
N GLY A 179 -9.86 7.74 -2.64
CA GLY A 179 -10.97 8.00 -1.71
C GLY A 179 -10.46 8.70 -0.45
N VAL A 180 -10.99 9.89 -0.15
CA VAL A 180 -10.48 10.76 0.92
C VAL A 180 -11.63 11.36 1.75
N THR A 181 -11.59 11.30 3.09
CA THR A 181 -12.57 11.98 3.94
C THR A 181 -12.00 12.52 5.25
N ASN A 182 -12.42 13.73 5.66
CA ASN A 182 -11.96 14.31 6.92
C ASN A 182 -12.60 13.66 8.15
N LEU A 183 -13.88 13.26 8.07
CA LEU A 183 -14.63 12.61 9.17
C LEU A 183 -15.41 11.39 8.64
N GLY A 184 -14.71 10.26 8.48
CA GLY A 184 -15.31 9.02 8.01
C GLY A 184 -14.30 7.91 7.72
N ALA A 185 -14.83 6.71 7.48
CA ALA A 185 -14.09 5.55 7.01
C ALA A 185 -13.93 5.58 5.47
N VAL A 186 -12.82 5.04 4.96
CA VAL A 186 -12.66 4.71 3.53
C VAL A 186 -12.42 3.21 3.39
N THR A 187 -13.09 2.57 2.44
CA THR A 187 -12.89 1.15 2.12
C THR A 187 -12.80 0.99 0.60
N ILE A 188 -11.66 0.52 0.11
CA ILE A 188 -11.44 0.27 -1.32
C ILE A 188 -11.18 -1.22 -1.53
N VAL A 189 -11.95 -1.87 -2.39
CA VAL A 189 -11.70 -3.22 -2.89
C VAL A 189 -11.19 -3.11 -4.33
N ASN A 190 -10.15 -3.87 -4.66
CA ASN A 190 -9.67 -3.99 -6.04
C ASN A 190 -9.58 -5.46 -6.44
N SER A 191 -10.34 -5.84 -7.47
CA SER A 191 -10.23 -7.10 -8.21
C SER A 191 -9.81 -6.92 -9.67
N GLY A 192 -9.80 -5.68 -10.16
CA GLY A 192 -9.34 -5.28 -11.48
C GLY A 192 -7.91 -4.73 -11.51
N SER A 193 -7.61 -3.89 -12.50
CA SER A 193 -6.27 -3.32 -12.71
C SER A 193 -6.23 -1.82 -12.44
N VAL A 194 -5.19 -1.37 -11.73
CA VAL A 194 -4.92 0.04 -11.42
C VAL A 194 -3.49 0.38 -11.81
N THR A 195 -3.31 1.23 -12.81
CA THR A 195 -1.99 1.64 -13.34
C THR A 195 -1.77 3.13 -13.18
N SER A 196 -0.60 3.54 -12.70
CA SER A 196 -0.20 4.93 -12.50
C SER A 196 1.19 5.21 -13.07
N ASP A 197 1.25 5.99 -14.13
CA ASP A 197 2.49 6.60 -14.63
C ASP A 197 2.68 7.96 -13.95
N GLY A 198 3.88 8.22 -13.43
CA GLY A 198 4.23 9.42 -12.64
C GLY A 198 3.71 9.48 -11.20
N GLY A 199 2.67 8.72 -10.83
CA GLY A 199 1.93 8.87 -9.56
C GLY A 199 1.72 7.60 -8.74
N ARG A 200 0.75 7.65 -7.83
CA ARG A 200 0.34 6.57 -6.93
C ARG A 200 -0.72 5.66 -7.58
N GLY A 201 -0.80 4.39 -7.19
CA GLY A 201 -1.85 3.48 -7.65
C GLY A 201 -3.18 3.76 -6.94
N ILE A 202 -3.32 3.25 -5.72
CA ILE A 202 -4.49 3.42 -4.84
C ILE A 202 -4.12 4.31 -3.64
N TYR A 203 -5.00 5.25 -3.30
CA TYR A 203 -4.92 6.11 -2.13
C TYR A 203 -6.23 6.07 -1.34
N ALA A 204 -6.14 5.71 -0.05
CA ALA A 204 -7.24 5.81 0.91
C ALA A 204 -6.78 6.63 2.11
N ASP A 205 -7.58 7.61 2.51
CA ASP A 205 -7.23 8.61 3.54
C ASP A 205 -8.49 9.01 4.31
N GLY A 206 -8.44 8.92 5.63
CA GLY A 206 -9.62 9.08 6.48
C GLY A 206 -9.32 9.63 7.86
N ASN A 207 -10.37 10.03 8.56
CA ASN A 207 -10.35 10.32 9.99
C ASN A 207 -9.47 11.52 10.44
N CYS A 208 -9.05 12.38 9.50
CA CYS A 208 -8.22 13.59 9.71
C CYS A 208 -8.74 14.54 10.81
N GLY A 209 -10.05 14.52 11.10
CA GLY A 209 -10.66 15.38 12.10
C GLY A 209 -10.95 16.79 11.59
N PRO A 210 -11.20 17.75 12.50
CA PRO A 210 -11.19 19.16 12.16
C PRO A 210 -9.77 19.58 11.78
N VAL A 211 -9.59 20.13 10.57
CA VAL A 211 -8.30 20.68 10.13
C VAL A 211 -8.00 21.95 10.92
N GLY A 212 -7.04 21.88 11.84
CA GLY A 212 -6.51 23.00 12.60
C GLY A 212 -5.43 23.79 11.83
N PRO A 213 -4.90 24.89 12.41
CA PRO A 213 -3.74 25.58 11.85
C PRO A 213 -2.48 24.69 11.79
N ASP A 214 -2.43 23.67 12.65
CA ASP A 214 -1.34 22.68 12.74
C ASP A 214 -1.58 21.43 11.87
N GLY A 215 -2.70 21.36 11.13
CA GLY A 215 -3.06 20.26 10.21
C GLY A 215 -4.21 19.37 10.71
N CYS A 216 -4.22 18.10 10.27
CA CYS A 216 -5.15 17.09 10.75
C CYS A 216 -4.86 16.78 12.23
N LEU A 217 -5.85 16.99 13.10
CA LEU A 217 -5.73 16.72 14.54
C LEU A 217 -6.23 15.32 14.95
N GLY A 218 -6.80 14.58 14.00
CA GLY A 218 -7.54 13.34 14.27
C GLY A 218 -8.98 13.61 14.72
N ALA A 219 -9.84 12.60 14.59
CA ALA A 219 -11.22 12.67 15.07
C ALA A 219 -11.42 11.89 16.38
N GLU A 220 -12.30 12.41 17.24
CA GLU A 220 -12.69 11.82 18.54
C GLU A 220 -13.26 10.38 18.46
N THR A 221 -13.57 9.88 17.25
CA THR A 221 -14.15 8.55 17.03
C THR A 221 -13.27 7.75 16.08
N PRO A 222 -12.53 6.74 16.57
CA PRO A 222 -11.76 5.84 15.74
C PRO A 222 -12.60 5.11 14.70
N VAL A 223 -12.09 5.00 13.47
CA VAL A 223 -12.69 4.24 12.38
C VAL A 223 -11.66 3.26 11.78
N THR A 224 -11.89 2.83 10.55
CA THR A 224 -10.92 2.05 9.78
C THR A 224 -10.85 2.61 8.37
N VAL A 225 -9.64 2.87 7.89
CA VAL A 225 -9.34 3.18 6.50
C VAL A 225 -8.67 1.95 5.91
N SER A 226 -9.22 1.38 4.83
CA SER A 226 -8.77 0.08 4.32
C SER A 226 -8.68 -0.03 2.80
N VAL A 227 -7.69 -0.79 2.33
CA VAL A 227 -7.60 -1.26 0.94
C VAL A 227 -7.45 -2.78 0.90
N THR A 228 -8.30 -3.47 0.14
CA THR A 228 -8.22 -4.91 -0.12
C THR A 228 -7.95 -5.14 -1.61
N ASN A 229 -6.71 -5.46 -1.97
CA ASN A 229 -6.36 -5.93 -3.30
C ASN A 229 -6.50 -7.46 -3.35
N THR A 230 -7.55 -7.95 -4.02
CA THR A 230 -7.90 -9.38 -4.07
C THR A 230 -6.95 -10.17 -4.98
N ALA A 231 -7.08 -11.49 -5.02
CA ALA A 231 -6.17 -12.38 -5.75
C ALA A 231 -6.09 -12.12 -7.28
N THR A 232 -7.09 -11.49 -7.89
CA THR A 232 -7.05 -11.07 -9.30
C THR A 232 -6.56 -9.63 -9.49
N GLY A 233 -6.49 -8.84 -8.41
CA GLY A 233 -6.20 -7.41 -8.46
C GLY A 233 -4.73 -7.11 -8.77
N THR A 234 -4.50 -6.22 -9.73
CA THR A 234 -3.15 -5.76 -10.10
C THR A 234 -3.00 -4.25 -9.89
N VAL A 235 -1.98 -3.84 -9.14
CA VAL A 235 -1.67 -2.43 -8.91
C VAL A 235 -0.21 -2.14 -9.31
N SER A 236 -0.01 -1.23 -10.25
CA SER A 236 1.31 -0.82 -10.73
C SER A 236 1.45 0.70 -10.69
N ALA A 237 2.49 1.23 -10.05
CA ALA A 237 2.65 2.67 -9.88
C ALA A 237 4.10 3.14 -9.98
N THR A 238 4.32 4.33 -10.53
CA THR A 238 5.62 4.99 -10.46
C THR A 238 6.00 5.34 -9.02
N THR A 239 5.06 5.77 -8.17
CA THR A 239 5.35 6.20 -6.79
C THR A 239 4.95 5.15 -5.75
N ALA A 240 3.97 5.40 -4.88
CA ALA A 240 3.48 4.40 -3.92
C ALA A 240 2.32 3.62 -4.54
N ALA A 241 2.40 2.29 -4.57
CA ALA A 241 1.39 1.50 -5.28
C ALA A 241 0.06 1.41 -4.51
N ILE A 242 0.09 1.07 -3.23
CA ILE A 242 -1.06 1.23 -2.33
C ILE A 242 -0.62 2.03 -1.10
N ARG A 243 -1.32 3.14 -0.82
CA ARG A 243 -1.16 3.94 0.40
C ARG A 243 -2.48 4.09 1.15
N VAL A 244 -2.44 3.85 2.45
CA VAL A 244 -3.57 3.96 3.40
C VAL A 244 -3.17 4.83 4.59
N ILE A 245 -4.03 5.78 4.96
CA ILE A 245 -3.83 6.74 6.04
C ILE A 245 -5.09 6.81 6.92
N ASP A 246 -4.93 6.72 8.25
CA ASP A 246 -5.95 7.06 9.25
C ASP A 246 -5.30 7.97 10.31
N TYR A 247 -5.97 9.03 10.78
CA TYR A 247 -5.40 9.94 11.78
C TYR A 247 -5.77 9.62 13.24
N SER A 248 -6.69 8.69 13.52
CA SER A 248 -7.11 8.33 14.89
C SER A 248 -7.73 6.93 15.00
N GLY A 249 -7.27 5.98 14.19
CA GLY A 249 -7.95 4.70 13.97
C GLY A 249 -7.07 3.69 13.26
N LEU A 250 -7.70 2.71 12.60
CA LEU A 250 -7.01 1.59 11.97
C LEU A 250 -6.70 1.87 10.50
N ALA A 251 -5.43 2.02 10.15
CA ALA A 251 -4.98 1.96 8.76
C ALA A 251 -4.73 0.49 8.37
N SER A 252 -5.38 -0.02 7.33
CA SER A 252 -5.31 -1.44 6.95
C SER A 252 -5.09 -1.70 5.46
N ILE A 253 -4.20 -2.63 5.13
CA ILE A 253 -4.03 -3.18 3.79
C ILE A 253 -4.12 -4.70 3.83
N THR A 254 -4.95 -5.28 2.97
CA THR A 254 -4.91 -6.71 2.63
C THR A 254 -4.54 -6.88 1.16
N ASN A 255 -3.46 -7.59 0.86
CA ASN A 255 -3.07 -7.94 -0.50
C ASN A 255 -3.01 -9.46 -0.70
N ALA A 256 -3.80 -9.96 -1.65
CA ALA A 256 -3.69 -11.30 -2.21
C ALA A 256 -3.27 -11.29 -3.70
N GLY A 257 -3.30 -10.12 -4.35
CA GLY A 257 -2.97 -9.93 -5.77
C GLY A 257 -1.52 -9.51 -6.01
N THR A 258 -1.28 -8.82 -7.12
CA THR A 258 0.07 -8.34 -7.51
C THR A 258 0.18 -6.83 -7.35
N VAL A 259 1.22 -6.37 -6.64
CA VAL A 259 1.49 -4.95 -6.40
C VAL A 259 2.94 -4.62 -6.73
N SER A 260 3.18 -3.56 -7.49
CA SER A 260 4.52 -3.15 -7.93
C SER A 260 4.69 -1.62 -7.91
N SER A 261 5.81 -1.16 -7.34
CA SER A 261 6.19 0.26 -7.31
C SER A 261 7.60 0.53 -7.85
N THR A 262 7.74 1.59 -8.66
CA THR A 262 9.05 1.97 -9.23
C THR A 262 9.92 2.77 -8.25
N LEU A 263 9.37 3.82 -7.63
CA LEU A 263 10.14 4.78 -6.84
C LEU A 263 9.88 4.71 -5.33
N PHE A 264 8.65 4.44 -4.87
CA PHE A 264 8.30 4.40 -3.43
C PHE A 264 7.79 3.02 -2.98
N GLN A 265 7.09 2.95 -1.84
CA GLN A 265 6.62 1.72 -1.23
C GLN A 265 5.64 0.94 -2.13
N GLY A 266 5.67 -0.39 -2.04
CA GLY A 266 4.64 -1.25 -2.64
C GLY A 266 3.34 -1.10 -1.85
N LEU A 267 3.37 -1.47 -0.57
CA LEU A 267 2.29 -1.25 0.40
C LEU A 267 2.77 -0.31 1.51
N ILE A 268 2.01 0.74 1.81
CA ILE A 268 2.22 1.55 3.02
C ILE A 268 0.90 1.87 3.74
N ALA A 269 0.78 1.43 4.98
CA ALA A 269 -0.30 1.77 5.90
C ALA A 269 0.27 2.61 7.05
N TRP A 270 -0.28 3.80 7.28
CA TRP A 270 0.15 4.69 8.36
C TRP A 270 -1.03 5.14 9.22
N SER A 271 -0.87 5.09 10.55
CA SER A 271 -1.83 5.69 11.48
C SER A 271 -1.14 6.68 12.44
N ALA A 272 -1.71 7.86 12.66
CA ALA A 272 -1.14 8.79 13.63
C ALA A 272 -1.36 8.26 15.07
N ASN A 273 -2.62 8.19 15.49
CA ASN A 273 -3.05 7.79 16.82
C ASN A 273 -3.93 6.53 16.75
N GLY A 274 -3.33 5.39 16.44
CA GLY A 274 -4.02 4.12 16.21
C GLY A 274 -3.10 3.06 15.59
N ASP A 275 -3.66 1.88 15.33
CA ASP A 275 -2.91 0.75 14.79
C ASP A 275 -2.75 0.84 13.26
N ALA A 276 -1.65 0.27 12.74
CA ALA A 276 -1.42 0.08 11.31
C ALA A 276 -1.22 -1.42 11.01
N THR A 277 -1.96 -1.95 10.03
CA THR A 277 -1.97 -3.38 9.70
C THR A 277 -1.73 -3.62 8.22
N ILE A 278 -0.84 -4.56 7.89
CA ILE A 278 -0.69 -5.07 6.52
C ILE A 278 -0.67 -6.59 6.53
N THR A 279 -1.57 -7.22 5.77
CA THR A 279 -1.57 -8.67 5.50
C THR A 279 -1.27 -8.90 4.02
N ASN A 280 -0.17 -9.60 3.71
CA ASN A 280 0.19 -9.99 2.35
C ASN A 280 0.23 -11.51 2.16
N SER A 281 -0.66 -12.03 1.32
CA SER A 281 -0.59 -13.38 0.74
C SER A 281 -0.26 -13.36 -0.76
N GLY A 282 -0.22 -12.17 -1.38
CA GLY A 282 0.11 -11.97 -2.79
C GLY A 282 1.58 -11.65 -3.05
N GLY A 283 1.84 -11.03 -4.21
CA GLY A 283 3.16 -10.54 -4.60
C GLY A 283 3.29 -9.03 -4.42
N VAL A 284 4.37 -8.58 -3.76
CA VAL A 284 4.71 -7.15 -3.60
C VAL A 284 6.15 -6.89 -4.02
N THR A 285 6.35 -5.94 -4.93
CA THR A 285 7.69 -5.45 -5.32
C THR A 285 7.78 -3.94 -5.12
N SER A 286 8.86 -3.46 -4.48
CA SER A 286 9.31 -2.08 -4.60
C SER A 286 10.72 -2.06 -5.16
N ASN A 287 10.98 -1.20 -6.16
CA ASN A 287 12.31 -1.11 -6.73
C ASN A 287 13.26 -0.24 -5.92
N THR A 288 12.81 0.83 -5.24
CA THR A 288 13.71 1.77 -4.53
C THR A 288 13.19 2.32 -3.18
N ASP A 289 12.31 1.59 -2.50
CA ASP A 289 11.91 1.85 -1.10
C ASP A 289 11.73 0.51 -0.37
N ASN A 290 11.23 0.57 0.86
CA ASN A 290 10.71 -0.58 1.57
C ASN A 290 9.50 -1.17 0.81
N ALA A 291 9.43 -2.48 0.66
CA ALA A 291 8.37 -3.10 -0.14
C ALA A 291 7.02 -3.11 0.58
N VAL A 292 7.02 -3.46 1.87
CA VAL A 292 5.85 -3.41 2.76
C VAL A 292 6.20 -2.60 4.01
N TYR A 293 5.41 -1.55 4.31
CA TYR A 293 5.65 -0.67 5.46
C TYR A 293 4.36 -0.40 6.26
N ALA A 294 4.23 -0.99 7.45
CA ALA A 294 3.25 -0.57 8.45
C ALA A 294 3.89 0.45 9.41
N SER A 295 3.21 1.55 9.68
CA SER A 295 3.77 2.66 10.46
C SER A 295 2.74 3.28 11.40
N THR A 296 3.11 3.58 12.64
CA THR A 296 2.30 4.37 13.58
C THR A 296 3.10 5.58 14.09
N GLU A 297 2.44 6.58 14.69
CA GLU A 297 3.13 7.47 15.65
C GLU A 297 2.94 6.95 17.07
N VAL A 298 1.68 6.73 17.45
CA VAL A 298 1.28 6.03 18.66
C VAL A 298 0.29 4.91 18.31
N GLY A 299 0.67 3.66 18.58
CA GLY A 299 -0.13 2.46 18.28
C GLY A 299 0.70 1.28 17.79
N THR A 300 0.05 0.17 17.46
CA THR A 300 0.71 -1.09 17.06
C THR A 300 0.91 -1.15 15.54
N ALA A 301 2.14 -1.33 15.09
CA ALA A 301 2.44 -1.63 13.70
C ALA A 301 2.52 -3.16 13.50
N THR A 302 1.61 -3.72 12.70
CA THR A 302 1.49 -5.17 12.46
C THR A 302 1.68 -5.51 10.97
N VAL A 303 2.57 -6.44 10.67
CA VAL A 303 2.77 -6.98 9.32
C VAL A 303 2.71 -8.51 9.35
N THR A 304 1.83 -9.10 8.54
CA THR A 304 1.76 -10.55 8.31
C THR A 304 2.01 -10.85 6.85
N ASN A 305 3.00 -11.71 6.55
CA ASN A 305 3.34 -12.13 5.21
C ASN A 305 3.30 -13.66 5.07
N SER A 306 2.50 -14.14 4.12
CA SER A 306 2.49 -15.52 3.64
C SER A 306 2.75 -15.63 2.12
N GLY A 307 2.90 -14.48 1.44
CA GLY A 307 3.25 -14.36 0.03
C GLY A 307 4.69 -13.94 -0.23
N THR A 308 4.95 -13.34 -1.39
CA THR A 308 6.29 -12.93 -1.83
C THR A 308 6.46 -11.42 -1.73
N VAL A 309 7.53 -10.97 -1.08
CA VAL A 309 7.89 -9.56 -0.92
C VAL A 309 9.33 -9.31 -1.35
N THR A 310 9.53 -8.37 -2.28
CA THR A 310 10.86 -8.01 -2.82
C THR A 310 11.07 -6.50 -2.76
N ALA A 311 12.06 -6.07 -1.98
CA ALA A 311 12.67 -4.75 -2.12
C ALA A 311 13.93 -4.89 -3.00
N THR A 312 13.79 -4.54 -4.29
CA THR A 312 14.81 -4.79 -5.32
C THR A 312 16.08 -3.98 -5.11
N GLY A 313 15.97 -2.77 -4.56
CA GLY A 313 17.10 -1.87 -4.32
C GLY A 313 17.77 -1.37 -5.61
N ASP A 314 17.03 -1.22 -6.71
CA ASP A 314 17.56 -0.88 -8.04
C ASP A 314 18.27 0.49 -8.06
N SER A 315 19.60 0.45 -8.02
CA SER A 315 20.44 1.65 -8.00
C SER A 315 20.42 2.44 -9.30
N SER A 316 19.86 1.91 -10.40
CA SER A 316 19.64 2.70 -11.61
C SER A 316 18.52 3.76 -11.44
N LEU A 317 17.62 3.54 -10.48
CA LEU A 317 16.48 4.41 -10.18
C LEU A 317 16.74 5.38 -9.01
N ASP A 318 17.82 5.20 -8.23
CA ASP A 318 18.17 6.06 -7.08
C ASP A 318 18.20 7.56 -7.46
N ALA A 319 18.74 7.89 -8.64
CA ALA A 319 18.81 9.26 -9.15
C ALA A 319 17.43 9.84 -9.51
N ALA A 320 16.54 9.04 -10.09
CA ALA A 320 15.17 9.45 -10.40
C ALA A 320 14.34 9.63 -9.13
N ARG A 321 14.53 8.76 -8.14
CA ARG A 321 13.91 8.89 -6.81
C ARG A 321 14.35 10.17 -6.11
N ALA A 322 15.65 10.48 -6.11
CA ALA A 322 16.23 11.64 -5.44
C ALA A 322 15.69 13.00 -5.92
N LEU A 323 15.13 13.08 -7.14
CA LEU A 323 14.43 14.27 -7.64
C LEU A 323 13.07 14.52 -6.95
N ILE A 324 12.53 13.52 -6.23
CA ILE A 324 11.24 13.60 -5.53
C ILE A 324 11.42 13.52 -4.00
N ARG A 325 12.24 12.57 -3.50
CA ARG A 325 12.69 12.50 -2.10
C ARG A 325 13.94 11.61 -1.94
N ALA A 326 14.63 11.74 -0.82
CA ALA A 326 15.75 10.85 -0.47
C ALA A 326 15.32 9.36 -0.35
N PRO A 327 16.24 8.40 -0.54
CA PRO A 327 16.13 7.04 -0.01
C PRO A 327 15.70 7.03 1.46
N ALA A 328 14.86 6.05 1.85
CA ALA A 328 14.27 5.96 3.18
C ALA A 328 14.17 4.49 3.60
N GLY A 329 15.28 3.76 3.49
CA GLY A 329 15.31 2.30 3.57
C GLY A 329 14.94 1.60 2.25
N TYR A 330 15.32 0.33 2.16
CA TYR A 330 15.01 -0.63 1.10
C TYR A 330 14.63 -1.99 1.71
N SER A 331 13.95 -1.99 2.86
CA SER A 331 13.66 -3.20 3.64
C SER A 331 12.48 -3.99 3.07
N GLY A 332 12.46 -5.31 3.30
CA GLY A 332 11.41 -6.20 2.79
C GLY A 332 10.08 -5.97 3.50
N LEU A 333 10.03 -6.34 4.78
CA LEU A 333 8.96 -5.98 5.71
C LEU A 333 9.49 -4.94 6.70
N LEU A 334 8.81 -3.79 6.83
CA LEU A 334 9.08 -2.78 7.84
C LEU A 334 7.84 -2.56 8.72
N GLY A 335 8.02 -2.63 10.04
CA GLY A 335 7.08 -2.12 11.03
C GLY A 335 7.75 -1.02 11.85
N SER A 336 7.14 0.17 11.95
CA SER A 336 7.69 1.28 12.75
C SER A 336 6.63 1.96 13.61
N ALA A 337 7.00 2.41 14.81
CA ALA A 337 6.20 3.31 15.65
C ALA A 337 7.05 4.54 16.00
N SER A 338 6.62 5.73 15.56
CA SER A 338 7.50 6.91 15.60
C SER A 338 7.76 7.42 17.02
N THR A 339 6.76 7.36 17.91
CA THR A 339 6.81 7.94 19.26
C THR A 339 6.66 6.88 20.35
N SER A 340 5.71 5.95 20.22
CA SER A 340 5.61 4.78 21.11
C SER A 340 4.65 3.73 20.55
N GLY A 341 5.06 2.47 20.49
CA GLY A 341 4.22 1.40 19.95
C GLY A 341 4.87 0.03 20.00
N ASN A 342 4.04 -1.02 20.01
CA ASN A 342 4.52 -2.38 19.81
C ASN A 342 4.64 -2.66 18.30
N ILE A 343 5.64 -3.46 17.92
CA ILE A 343 5.84 -3.89 16.53
C ILE A 343 5.66 -5.41 16.46
N VAL A 344 4.80 -5.89 15.55
CA VAL A 344 4.51 -7.31 15.37
C VAL A 344 4.71 -7.68 13.91
N ILE A 345 5.72 -8.52 13.60
CA ILE A 345 5.98 -8.97 12.22
C ILE A 345 5.99 -10.50 12.15
N THR A 346 5.11 -11.07 11.35
CA THR A 346 5.04 -12.52 11.10
C THR A 346 5.31 -12.81 9.63
N ASN A 347 6.36 -13.58 9.34
CA ASN A 347 6.59 -14.21 8.05
C ASN A 347 6.27 -15.71 8.16
N GLU A 348 5.12 -16.11 7.63
CA GLU A 348 4.59 -17.48 7.69
C GLU A 348 5.43 -18.46 6.85
N ALA A 349 5.16 -19.76 6.96
CA ALA A 349 5.96 -20.82 6.33
C ALA A 349 6.06 -20.74 4.80
N THR A 350 5.07 -20.14 4.13
CA THR A 350 5.09 -19.87 2.68
C THR A 350 5.67 -18.51 2.32
N GLY A 351 5.90 -17.64 3.30
CA GLY A 351 6.34 -16.27 3.11
C GLY A 351 7.80 -16.17 2.67
N VAL A 352 8.04 -15.45 1.57
CA VAL A 352 9.38 -15.21 1.01
C VAL A 352 9.64 -13.71 0.99
N VAL A 353 10.71 -13.28 1.66
CA VAL A 353 11.09 -11.87 1.82
C VAL A 353 12.52 -11.66 1.37
N SER A 354 12.76 -10.69 0.48
CA SER A 354 14.08 -10.35 -0.06
C SER A 354 14.31 -8.83 -0.08
N ALA A 355 15.45 -8.37 0.47
CA ALA A 355 15.82 -6.96 0.56
C ALA A 355 17.31 -6.74 0.20
N SER A 356 17.60 -6.48 -1.08
CA SER A 356 18.96 -6.66 -1.64
C SER A 356 20.06 -5.77 -1.04
N ARG A 357 19.70 -4.59 -0.53
CA ARG A 357 20.61 -3.53 -0.04
C ARG A 357 20.44 -3.18 1.44
N ASP A 358 19.49 -3.82 2.12
CA ASP A 358 19.01 -3.42 3.44
C ASP A 358 18.45 -4.67 4.17
N THR A 359 17.42 -4.51 5.00
CA THR A 359 16.99 -5.49 5.98
C THR A 359 15.79 -6.30 5.48
N GLY A 360 15.85 -7.63 5.58
CA GLY A 360 14.74 -8.50 5.20
C GLY A 360 13.47 -8.22 6.01
N ILE A 361 13.58 -8.27 7.35
CA ILE A 361 12.53 -7.86 8.28
C ILE A 361 13.09 -6.83 9.25
N LEU A 362 12.57 -5.60 9.24
CA LEU A 362 12.97 -4.50 10.12
C LEU A 362 11.82 -4.07 11.04
N ALA A 363 12.10 -3.95 12.34
CA ALA A 363 11.15 -3.48 13.35
C ALA A 363 11.74 -2.34 14.17
N GLU A 364 11.04 -1.20 14.24
CA GLU A 364 11.58 0.04 14.84
C GLU A 364 10.58 0.71 15.79
N THR A 365 11.00 0.99 17.03
CA THR A 365 10.20 1.76 18.00
C THR A 365 11.11 2.29 19.10
N PRO A 366 10.98 3.56 19.55
CA PRO A 366 11.78 4.07 20.66
C PRO A 366 11.33 3.47 22.00
N LEU A 367 10.05 3.10 22.11
CA LEU A 367 9.37 2.67 23.34
C LEU A 367 8.25 1.68 23.00
N GLY A 368 8.40 0.44 23.44
CA GLY A 368 7.42 -0.64 23.21
C GLY A 368 8.08 -1.99 22.94
N ASN A 369 7.28 -3.04 22.81
CA ASN A 369 7.80 -4.40 22.59
C ASN A 369 7.82 -4.76 21.11
N VAL A 370 8.86 -5.47 20.68
CA VAL A 370 8.98 -6.01 19.32
C VAL A 370 8.79 -7.53 19.37
N THR A 371 7.90 -8.05 18.53
CA THR A 371 7.69 -9.49 18.33
C THR A 371 7.86 -9.84 16.86
N ILE A 372 8.85 -10.66 16.53
CA ILE A 372 9.08 -11.14 15.16
C ILE A 372 9.01 -12.67 15.13
N VAL A 373 8.22 -13.21 14.20
CA VAL A 373 8.11 -14.66 13.95
C VAL A 373 8.47 -14.92 12.50
N ASN A 374 9.50 -15.74 12.26
CA ASN A 374 9.84 -16.22 10.91
C ASN A 374 9.76 -17.75 10.84
N ALA A 375 8.80 -18.24 10.08
CA ALA A 375 8.69 -19.63 9.65
C ALA A 375 9.07 -19.82 8.16
N GLY A 376 9.06 -18.74 7.37
CA GLY A 376 9.36 -18.75 5.94
C GLY A 376 10.83 -18.49 5.61
N THR A 377 11.08 -17.86 4.46
CA THR A 377 12.43 -17.49 3.98
C THR A 377 12.62 -15.99 4.01
N VAL A 378 13.73 -15.53 4.58
CA VAL A 378 14.14 -14.12 4.64
C VAL A 378 15.58 -13.95 4.16
N SER A 379 15.84 -12.98 3.31
CA SER A 379 17.19 -12.60 2.89
C SER A 379 17.41 -11.10 2.69
N GLY A 380 18.63 -10.64 2.94
CA GLY A 380 19.03 -9.25 2.73
C GLY A 380 20.49 -8.97 3.12
N LEU A 381 20.85 -7.69 3.23
CA LEU A 381 22.11 -7.27 3.88
C LEU A 381 22.07 -7.60 5.37
N VAL A 382 20.95 -7.26 6.01
CA VAL A 382 20.57 -7.77 7.33
C VAL A 382 19.37 -8.71 7.14
N GLY A 383 19.34 -9.83 7.84
CA GLY A 383 18.20 -10.77 7.77
C GLY A 383 17.00 -10.25 8.55
N ILE A 384 17.14 -10.18 9.87
CA ILE A 384 16.15 -9.61 10.78
C ILE A 384 16.82 -8.52 11.64
N GLY A 385 16.24 -7.32 11.68
CA GLY A 385 16.72 -6.20 12.50
C GLY A 385 15.62 -5.67 13.43
N ALA A 386 15.96 -5.40 14.68
CA ALA A 386 15.09 -4.75 15.65
C ALA A 386 15.90 -3.73 16.47
N ASN A 387 15.57 -2.43 16.34
CA ASN A 387 16.30 -1.32 16.96
C ASN A 387 15.36 -0.11 17.21
N SER A 388 15.85 1.00 17.76
CA SER A 388 14.98 2.14 18.08
C SER A 388 14.45 2.94 16.89
N GLY A 389 15.08 2.84 15.71
CA GLY A 389 14.86 3.70 14.55
C GLY A 389 15.70 4.99 14.52
N LEU A 390 16.63 5.18 15.47
CA LEU A 390 17.54 6.34 15.51
C LEU A 390 18.39 6.47 14.23
N ALA A 391 18.89 5.35 13.70
CA ALA A 391 19.80 5.36 12.54
C ALA A 391 19.07 5.59 11.21
N THR A 392 17.83 5.11 11.10
CA THR A 392 16.96 5.29 9.92
C THR A 392 16.22 6.62 9.93
N GLN A 393 16.05 7.23 11.11
CA GLN A 393 15.22 8.42 11.37
C GLN A 393 13.73 8.17 11.06
N HIS A 394 13.27 6.92 11.17
CA HIS A 394 11.83 6.60 11.13
C HIS A 394 11.10 6.90 12.45
N THR A 395 11.83 7.20 13.52
CA THR A 395 11.29 7.42 14.87
C THR A 395 11.90 8.65 15.56
N SER A 396 11.30 9.09 16.66
CA SER A 396 11.79 10.14 17.55
C SER A 396 12.87 9.65 18.54
N ALA A 397 13.52 8.52 18.26
CA ALA A 397 14.51 7.93 19.15
C ALA A 397 15.73 8.85 19.34
N THR A 398 16.29 8.84 20.56
CA THR A 398 17.52 9.59 20.91
C THR A 398 18.68 8.67 21.34
N VAL A 399 18.43 7.37 21.42
CA VAL A 399 19.38 6.28 21.69
C VAL A 399 19.12 5.13 20.71
N ALA A 400 20.10 4.27 20.46
CA ALA A 400 19.97 3.17 19.47
C ALA A 400 19.10 1.99 19.97
N ALA A 401 19.04 1.79 21.28
CA ALA A 401 18.28 0.71 21.89
C ALA A 401 16.79 1.06 22.07
N ILE A 402 15.91 0.09 21.85
CA ILE A 402 14.48 0.16 22.20
C ILE A 402 14.32 0.15 23.73
N ASP A 403 13.52 1.06 24.29
CA ASP A 403 13.01 0.89 25.65
C ASP A 403 11.85 -0.13 25.65
N GLY A 404 12.20 -1.40 25.77
CA GLY A 404 11.26 -2.51 25.72
C GLY A 404 11.90 -3.85 25.36
N ASN A 405 11.07 -4.89 25.31
CA ASN A 405 11.53 -6.25 25.06
C ASN A 405 11.45 -6.58 23.56
N ILE A 406 12.54 -7.14 23.01
CA ILE A 406 12.60 -7.68 21.66
C ILE A 406 12.53 -9.21 21.76
N THR A 407 11.57 -9.83 21.06
CA THR A 407 11.41 -11.28 20.96
C THR A 407 11.39 -11.72 19.51
N VAL A 408 12.35 -12.55 19.11
CA VAL A 408 12.43 -13.15 17.78
C VAL A 408 12.34 -14.67 17.87
N THR A 409 11.41 -15.26 17.12
CA THR A 409 11.28 -16.72 16.97
C THR A 409 11.54 -17.08 15.51
N ASN A 410 12.62 -17.83 15.25
CA ASN A 410 12.95 -18.32 13.92
C ASN A 410 12.85 -19.85 13.86
N SER A 411 11.86 -20.35 13.12
CA SER A 411 11.77 -21.75 12.66
C SER A 411 12.06 -21.89 11.16
N GLY A 412 12.09 -20.76 10.42
CA GLY A 412 12.39 -20.70 8.99
C GLY A 412 13.88 -20.53 8.66
N THR A 413 14.14 -19.98 7.47
CA THR A 413 15.50 -19.68 6.99
C THR A 413 15.73 -18.17 6.94
N VAL A 414 16.86 -17.74 7.50
CA VAL A 414 17.38 -16.37 7.41
C VAL A 414 18.79 -16.43 6.81
N THR A 415 18.99 -15.82 5.65
CA THR A 415 20.29 -15.78 4.95
C THR A 415 20.68 -14.34 4.66
N ALA A 416 21.73 -13.84 5.30
CA ALA A 416 22.16 -12.43 5.18
C ALA A 416 23.56 -12.27 4.61
N THR A 417 23.84 -11.16 3.93
CA THR A 417 25.19 -10.87 3.41
C THR A 417 26.11 -10.17 4.41
N SER A 418 25.58 -9.60 5.51
CA SER A 418 26.36 -9.04 6.62
C SER A 418 25.90 -9.58 7.99
N VAL A 419 24.67 -9.29 8.42
CA VAL A 419 24.18 -9.67 9.77
C VAL A 419 22.90 -10.51 9.69
N GLY A 420 22.90 -11.71 10.27
CA GLY A 420 21.74 -12.61 10.23
C GLY A 420 20.55 -12.07 11.04
N VAL A 421 20.77 -11.83 12.33
CA VAL A 421 19.80 -11.23 13.25
C VAL A 421 20.48 -10.15 14.11
N SER A 422 19.90 -8.96 14.21
CA SER A 422 20.40 -7.84 15.03
C SER A 422 19.32 -7.32 15.98
N LEU A 423 19.57 -7.36 17.29
CA LEU A 423 18.60 -6.96 18.33
C LEU A 423 19.21 -5.93 19.31
N ASP A 424 18.72 -4.69 19.33
CA ASP A 424 19.11 -3.68 20.32
C ASP A 424 17.88 -3.13 21.06
N GLY A 425 17.49 -3.81 22.15
CA GLY A 425 16.52 -3.35 23.13
C GLY A 425 17.00 -3.62 24.55
N THR A 426 16.29 -3.10 25.57
CA THR A 426 16.65 -3.28 26.99
C THR A 426 16.63 -4.76 27.44
N THR A 427 15.79 -5.58 26.81
CA THR A 427 15.86 -7.06 26.88
C THR A 427 15.70 -7.66 25.48
N ASN A 428 16.57 -8.63 25.14
CA ASN A 428 16.63 -9.28 23.84
C ASN A 428 16.43 -10.79 24.00
N SER A 429 15.52 -11.38 23.23
CA SER A 429 15.22 -12.81 23.22
C SER A 429 15.23 -13.34 21.80
N LEU A 430 16.04 -14.36 21.52
CA LEU A 430 16.07 -15.10 20.25
C LEU A 430 15.86 -16.59 20.51
N THR A 431 14.81 -17.16 19.94
CA THR A 431 14.61 -18.62 19.89
C THR A 431 14.78 -19.08 18.45
N ASN A 432 15.85 -19.82 18.17
CA ASN A 432 16.16 -20.36 16.84
C ASN A 432 16.05 -21.90 16.82
N SER A 433 15.08 -22.40 16.05
CA SER A 433 14.94 -23.80 15.66
C SER A 433 15.16 -24.03 14.16
N GLY A 434 15.15 -22.97 13.36
CA GLY A 434 15.45 -22.98 11.93
C GLY A 434 16.95 -22.76 11.63
N SER A 435 17.22 -22.07 10.53
CA SER A 435 18.58 -21.70 10.11
C SER A 435 18.77 -20.19 10.05
N ILE A 436 19.86 -19.70 10.65
CA ILE A 436 20.36 -18.34 10.50
C ILE A 436 21.79 -18.44 9.96
N SER A 437 22.06 -17.85 8.80
CA SER A 437 23.38 -17.89 8.17
C SER A 437 23.81 -16.53 7.62
N THR A 438 25.12 -16.25 7.68
CA THR A 438 25.74 -15.13 6.96
C THR A 438 26.75 -15.59 5.92
N THR A 439 26.87 -14.83 4.83
CA THR A 439 27.93 -15.02 3.80
C THR A 439 29.03 -13.96 3.88
N GLY A 440 28.87 -12.94 4.73
CA GLY A 440 29.86 -11.89 4.97
C GLY A 440 30.97 -12.34 5.92
N ASN A 441 32.19 -11.85 5.67
CA ASN A 441 33.41 -12.11 6.43
C ASN A 441 34.19 -10.82 6.79
N SER A 442 33.50 -9.69 6.80
CA SER A 442 34.02 -8.38 7.20
C SER A 442 34.03 -8.23 8.72
N SER A 443 34.85 -7.31 9.24
CA SER A 443 34.84 -6.98 10.67
C SER A 443 33.53 -6.29 11.06
N GLY A 444 32.61 -7.05 11.66
CA GLY A 444 31.26 -6.62 12.03
C GLY A 444 30.16 -7.56 11.52
N ASP A 445 30.46 -8.38 10.51
CA ASP A 445 29.54 -9.41 10.01
C ASP A 445 29.38 -10.52 11.06
N ALA A 446 28.14 -10.90 11.38
CA ALA A 446 27.85 -11.99 12.31
C ALA A 446 26.43 -12.56 12.15
N ALA A 447 26.26 -13.86 12.38
CA ALA A 447 24.94 -14.49 12.24
C ALA A 447 23.92 -14.01 13.29
N VAL A 448 24.35 -13.68 14.51
CA VAL A 448 23.54 -12.98 15.52
C VAL A 448 24.37 -11.88 16.19
N VAL A 449 23.79 -10.69 16.34
CA VAL A 449 24.32 -9.55 17.12
C VAL A 449 23.25 -9.10 18.11
N THR A 450 23.63 -8.84 19.36
CA THR A 450 22.77 -8.10 20.30
C THR A 450 23.49 -6.92 20.93
N GLY A 451 22.71 -5.87 21.21
CA GLY A 451 23.15 -4.67 21.90
C GLY A 451 23.35 -4.87 23.41
N ASN A 452 23.27 -3.79 24.17
CA ASN A 452 23.69 -3.77 25.58
C ASN A 452 22.61 -4.24 26.59
N GLY A 453 21.38 -4.51 26.13
CA GLY A 453 20.35 -5.09 26.98
C GLY A 453 20.61 -6.53 27.40
N ASN A 454 19.84 -7.01 28.38
CA ASN A 454 19.95 -8.41 28.84
C ASN A 454 19.55 -9.35 27.69
N THR A 455 20.38 -10.32 27.35
CA THR A 455 20.20 -11.17 26.16
C THR A 455 19.98 -12.62 26.54
N THR A 456 18.95 -13.25 25.99
CA THR A 456 18.77 -14.71 26.00
C THR A 456 18.69 -15.24 24.57
N ILE A 457 19.60 -16.15 24.21
CA ILE A 457 19.58 -16.86 22.93
C ILE A 457 19.37 -18.34 23.22
N ILE A 458 18.33 -18.94 22.64
CA ILE A 458 18.05 -20.38 22.70
C ILE A 458 18.19 -20.94 21.29
N ASN A 459 19.14 -21.86 21.08
CA ASN A 459 19.39 -22.47 19.79
C ASN A 459 19.20 -24.00 19.84
N THR A 460 18.18 -24.49 19.13
CA THR A 460 17.99 -25.92 18.77
C THR A 460 18.31 -26.18 17.28
N GLY A 461 18.38 -25.12 16.47
CA GLY A 461 18.68 -25.16 15.04
C GLY A 461 20.12 -24.76 14.70
N THR A 462 20.31 -24.12 13.53
CA THR A 462 21.63 -23.73 13.01
C THR A 462 21.85 -22.22 13.10
N ILE A 463 23.01 -21.81 13.60
CA ILE A 463 23.55 -20.44 13.51
C ILE A 463 24.96 -20.52 12.90
N SER A 464 25.15 -19.97 11.69
CA SER A 464 26.43 -20.08 10.96
C SER A 464 26.94 -18.73 10.47
N ALA A 465 28.15 -18.36 10.87
CA ALA A 465 28.93 -17.37 10.15
C ALA A 465 29.41 -17.92 8.79
N ALA A 466 30.05 -17.08 7.98
CA ALA A 466 30.61 -17.49 6.68
C ALA A 466 31.76 -18.51 6.81
N SER A 467 32.53 -18.48 7.91
CA SER A 467 33.52 -19.49 8.25
C SER A 467 33.60 -19.76 9.76
N SER A 468 34.28 -20.84 10.14
CA SER A 468 34.49 -21.21 11.55
C SER A 468 35.44 -20.28 12.33
N SER A 469 36.08 -19.32 11.66
CA SER A 469 36.89 -18.25 12.28
C SER A 469 36.14 -16.92 12.44
N ASP A 470 35.00 -16.75 11.77
CA ASP A 470 34.19 -15.53 11.81
C ASP A 470 33.19 -15.57 12.97
N THR A 471 32.54 -14.45 13.30
CA THR A 471 31.66 -14.39 14.48
C THR A 471 30.28 -14.98 14.17
N ALA A 472 29.89 -16.04 14.86
CA ALA A 472 28.53 -16.59 14.78
C ALA A 472 27.57 -15.80 15.67
N ILE A 473 27.99 -15.47 16.90
CA ILE A 473 27.16 -14.75 17.87
C ILE A 473 28.01 -13.69 18.56
N ALA A 474 27.57 -12.43 18.54
CA ALA A 474 28.11 -11.34 19.32
C ALA A 474 27.05 -10.83 20.31
N MET A 475 27.38 -10.76 21.60
CA MET A 475 26.50 -10.26 22.65
C MET A 475 27.14 -9.07 23.39
N GLY A 476 26.35 -8.02 23.63
CA GLY A 476 26.79 -6.81 24.33
C GLY A 476 27.01 -6.97 25.83
N SER A 477 27.05 -5.83 26.53
CA SER A 477 27.46 -5.74 27.94
C SER A 477 26.40 -6.11 29.00
N GLY A 478 25.19 -6.49 28.57
CA GLY A 478 24.09 -6.88 29.47
C GLY A 478 24.32 -8.23 30.18
N THR A 479 23.32 -8.72 30.92
CA THR A 479 23.34 -10.10 31.43
C THR A 479 23.00 -11.05 30.29
N ASN A 480 23.90 -11.97 29.95
CA ASN A 480 23.74 -12.82 28.76
C ASN A 480 23.56 -14.29 29.11
N ARG A 481 22.63 -14.98 28.42
CA ARG A 481 22.39 -16.42 28.51
C ARG A 481 22.33 -17.03 27.11
N LEU A 482 23.29 -17.91 26.80
CA LEU A 482 23.26 -18.73 25.59
C LEU A 482 22.88 -20.17 25.98
N VAL A 483 21.75 -20.66 25.46
CA VAL A 483 21.24 -22.01 25.67
C VAL A 483 21.43 -22.82 24.39
N ILE A 484 22.27 -23.86 24.48
CA ILE A 484 22.55 -24.81 23.42
C ILE A 484 21.85 -26.12 23.78
N SER A 485 21.05 -26.66 22.86
CA SER A 485 20.24 -27.85 23.11
C SER A 485 20.58 -29.01 22.16
N ASP A 486 19.81 -30.09 22.23
CA ASP A 486 19.84 -31.16 21.22
C ASP A 486 19.62 -30.54 19.82
N THR A 487 20.21 -31.17 18.79
CA THR A 487 20.32 -30.70 17.38
C THR A 487 20.98 -29.35 17.11
N SER A 488 21.34 -28.57 18.14
CA SER A 488 21.96 -27.25 18.01
C SER A 488 23.30 -27.29 17.25
N THR A 489 23.44 -26.46 16.23
CA THR A 489 24.68 -26.27 15.45
C THR A 489 25.10 -24.81 15.46
N ILE A 490 26.35 -24.53 15.84
CA ILE A 490 26.95 -23.19 15.79
C ILE A 490 28.29 -23.27 15.04
N THR A 491 28.40 -22.54 13.93
CA THR A 491 29.62 -22.47 13.10
C THR A 491 30.19 -21.06 13.16
N GLY A 492 31.30 -20.90 13.89
CA GLY A 492 31.98 -19.61 14.10
C GLY A 492 32.29 -19.36 15.58
N LEU A 493 32.71 -18.14 15.90
CA LEU A 493 33.03 -17.70 17.25
C LEU A 493 31.79 -17.20 17.98
N VAL A 494 31.70 -17.47 19.28
CA VAL A 494 30.79 -16.78 20.21
C VAL A 494 31.60 -15.75 20.97
N THR A 495 31.23 -14.47 20.85
CA THR A 495 31.92 -13.33 21.47
C THR A 495 30.97 -12.58 22.41
N ASN A 496 31.55 -11.90 23.41
CA ASN A 496 30.78 -11.27 24.48
C ASN A 496 31.56 -10.11 25.12
N VAL A 497 30.86 -9.02 25.48
CA VAL A 497 31.45 -7.81 26.10
C VAL A 497 31.21 -7.74 27.62
N SER A 498 30.25 -8.50 28.15
CA SER A 498 29.87 -8.54 29.56
C SER A 498 30.78 -9.44 30.41
N SER A 499 30.75 -9.23 31.73
CA SER A 499 31.29 -10.17 32.72
C SER A 499 30.24 -11.18 33.23
N ASN A 500 28.95 -10.94 32.98
CA ASN A 500 27.83 -11.70 33.58
C ASN A 500 27.17 -12.62 32.55
N ASN A 501 27.84 -13.73 32.24
CA ASN A 501 27.49 -14.62 31.13
C ASN A 501 27.21 -16.06 31.60
N THR A 502 26.10 -16.63 31.13
CA THR A 502 25.75 -18.05 31.30
C THR A 502 25.82 -18.76 29.96
N LEU A 503 26.64 -19.82 29.86
CA LEU A 503 26.48 -20.86 28.84
C LEU A 503 25.74 -22.03 29.47
N GLU A 504 24.61 -22.41 28.87
CA GLU A 504 23.77 -23.52 29.32
C GLU A 504 23.73 -24.60 28.23
N LEU A 505 24.02 -25.84 28.62
CA LEU A 505 23.94 -27.01 27.76
C LEU A 505 22.72 -27.83 28.21
N ASN A 506 21.60 -27.69 27.50
CA ASN A 506 20.30 -28.24 27.88
C ASN A 506 19.84 -29.27 26.83
N GLY A 507 20.37 -30.49 26.93
CA GLY A 507 20.11 -31.58 26.00
C GLY A 507 20.12 -32.95 26.67
N SER A 508 19.52 -33.91 25.99
CA SER A 508 19.40 -35.32 26.38
C SER A 508 20.29 -36.25 25.55
N ALA A 509 20.80 -35.77 24.40
CA ALA A 509 21.64 -36.52 23.48
C ALA A 509 23.14 -36.31 23.74
N SER A 510 23.96 -37.24 23.23
CA SER A 510 25.42 -37.12 23.26
C SER A 510 25.91 -36.14 22.19
N GLY A 511 26.32 -34.94 22.59
CA GLY A 511 26.96 -33.94 21.73
C GLY A 511 28.49 -33.87 21.87
N SER A 512 29.14 -33.05 21.04
CA SER A 512 30.57 -32.71 21.14
C SER A 512 30.73 -31.20 21.18
N LEU A 513 31.31 -30.66 22.26
CA LEU A 513 31.58 -29.24 22.42
C LEU A 513 33.09 -28.97 22.30
N ASN A 514 33.51 -28.43 21.15
CA ASN A 514 34.91 -28.05 20.94
C ASN A 514 35.19 -26.64 21.48
N ILE A 515 35.63 -26.58 22.75
CA ILE A 515 35.91 -25.32 23.47
C ILE A 515 37.18 -24.61 22.95
N GLY A 516 37.94 -25.19 22.01
CA GLY A 516 39.26 -24.70 21.57
C GLY A 516 39.32 -23.25 21.07
N ASN A 517 38.19 -22.67 20.66
CA ASN A 517 38.06 -21.27 20.21
C ASN A 517 37.29 -20.35 21.18
N VAL A 518 36.84 -20.82 22.35
CA VAL A 518 36.15 -19.98 23.34
C VAL A 518 37.17 -19.08 24.04
N ARG A 519 37.31 -17.86 23.54
CA ARG A 519 38.23 -16.85 24.09
C ARG A 519 37.51 -15.96 25.08
N ALA A 520 38.01 -15.89 26.31
CA ALA A 520 37.67 -14.79 27.20
C ALA A 520 38.21 -13.49 26.59
N GLY A 521 37.33 -12.51 26.35
CA GLY A 521 37.73 -11.18 25.93
C GLY A 521 38.62 -10.55 27.00
N ARG A 522 39.87 -10.24 26.65
CA ARG A 522 40.68 -9.30 27.42
C ARG A 522 40.39 -7.90 26.89
N GLN A 523 40.19 -6.96 27.82
CA GLN A 523 40.11 -5.53 27.57
C GLN A 523 41.42 -5.01 26.96
#